data_AF-A0A7Z9JFQ4-F1
#
_entry.id   AF-A0A7Z9JFQ4-F1
#
_cell.length_a   1.000
_cell.length_b   1.000
_cell.length_c   1.000
_cell.angle_alpha   90.00
_cell.angle_beta   90.00
_cell.angle_gamma   90.00
#
_symmetry.space_group_name_H-M   'P 1'
#
loop_
_entity.id
_entity.type
_entity.pdbx_description
1 polymer ?
#
loop_
_entity_poly.entity_id
_entity_poly.type
_entity_poly.pdbx_seq_one_letter_code
_entity_poly.pdbx_strand_id
1 'polypeptide(L)'
;MSGIDQMFTDGGPLSKELHEWEPRQQQLDMSSAVAEALETRGRLFVEAGTGVGKSFGYLVPAIRRIIDHDETVVISTNTITLQEQLVFHDAPILHKAFGGGFETVLVKGRANYISLRRLSRAMAQRSTLLSDANGKVQLEQINDWSKTTG
;
A
#
# COMPACT_ATOMS: atom_id res chain seq x y z
N MET A 1 4.72 10.45 -26.99
CA MET A 1 4.16 9.40 -26.11
C MET A 1 4.72 9.66 -24.74
N SER A 2 3.84 9.85 -23.76
CA SER A 2 4.28 10.10 -22.39
C SER A 2 5.01 8.85 -21.88
N GLY A 3 5.95 8.99 -20.94
CA GLY A 3 6.58 7.81 -20.32
C GLY A 3 5.59 6.91 -19.57
N ILE A 4 4.37 7.39 -19.32
CA ILE A 4 3.30 6.63 -18.66
C ILE A 4 2.69 5.61 -19.62
N ASP A 5 2.52 5.96 -20.89
CA ASP A 5 1.86 5.09 -21.88
C ASP A 5 2.61 3.75 -22.00
N GLN A 6 3.95 3.80 -21.95
CA GLN A 6 4.82 2.62 -22.04
C GLN A 6 4.64 1.62 -20.88
N MET A 7 4.16 2.08 -19.73
CA MET A 7 3.88 1.18 -18.60
C MET A 7 2.72 0.23 -18.88
N PHE A 8 1.76 0.67 -19.71
CA PHE A 8 0.50 -0.02 -19.99
C PHE A 8 0.40 -0.60 -21.41
N THR A 9 1.49 -0.67 -22.17
CA THR A 9 1.49 -1.33 -23.48
C THR A 9 1.64 -2.84 -23.36
N ASP A 10 1.18 -3.58 -24.37
CA ASP A 10 1.59 -4.97 -24.55
C ASP A 10 3.11 -5.10 -24.65
N GLY A 11 3.71 -5.93 -23.80
CA GLY A 11 5.16 -6.06 -23.65
C GLY A 11 5.81 -4.96 -22.79
N GLY A 12 5.02 -4.04 -22.24
CA GLY A 12 5.47 -3.03 -21.28
C GLY A 12 5.84 -3.62 -19.91
N PRO A 13 6.39 -2.82 -18.99
CA PRO A 13 6.80 -3.30 -17.68
C PRO A 13 5.68 -3.97 -16.87
N LEU A 14 4.45 -3.43 -16.85
CA LEU A 14 3.36 -4.05 -16.09
C LEU A 14 2.89 -5.37 -16.71
N SER A 15 2.89 -5.50 -18.04
CA SER A 15 2.47 -6.73 -18.70
C SER A 15 3.41 -7.90 -18.42
N LYS A 16 4.65 -7.64 -17.98
CA LYS A 16 5.63 -8.67 -17.61
C LYS A 16 5.43 -9.21 -16.19
N GLU A 17 4.85 -8.40 -15.31
CA GLU A 17 4.67 -8.74 -13.90
C GLU A 17 3.27 -9.29 -13.58
N LEU A 18 2.29 -9.04 -14.46
CA LEU A 18 0.91 -9.48 -14.28
C LEU A 18 0.63 -10.75 -15.11
N HIS A 19 0.16 -11.82 -14.44
CA HIS A 19 -0.12 -13.12 -15.07
C HIS A 19 -1.27 -13.08 -16.11
N GLU A 20 -2.29 -12.24 -15.89
CA GLU A 20 -3.44 -12.07 -16.79
C GLU A 20 -3.51 -10.62 -17.27
N TRP A 21 -2.53 -10.23 -18.09
CA TRP A 21 -2.46 -8.90 -18.66
C TRP A 21 -3.49 -8.70 -19.78
N GLU A 22 -4.19 -7.57 -19.73
CA GLU A 22 -5.06 -7.08 -20.79
C GLU A 22 -4.96 -5.55 -20.82
N PRO A 23 -4.60 -4.93 -21.95
CA PRO A 23 -4.65 -3.49 -22.11
C PRO A 23 -6.07 -2.95 -21.94
N ARG A 24 -6.24 -1.94 -21.09
CA ARG A 24 -7.54 -1.31 -20.85
C ARG A 24 -7.44 0.17 -21.11
N GLN A 25 -8.11 0.66 -22.16
CA GLN A 25 -8.07 2.07 -22.53
C GLN A 25 -8.49 2.99 -21.37
N GLN A 26 -9.53 2.59 -20.61
CA GLN A 26 -9.99 3.36 -19.44
C GLN A 26 -8.91 3.52 -18.36
N GLN A 27 -8.01 2.54 -18.20
CA GLN A 27 -6.89 2.61 -17.26
C GLN A 27 -5.84 3.61 -17.74
N LEU A 28 -5.53 3.62 -19.05
CA LEU A 28 -4.61 4.57 -19.66
C LEU A 28 -5.16 6.00 -19.61
N ASP A 29 -6.45 6.18 -19.90
CA ASP A 29 -7.15 7.46 -19.83
C ASP A 29 -7.11 8.03 -18.40
N MET A 30 -7.45 7.20 -17.42
CA MET A 30 -7.35 7.56 -15.99
C MET A 30 -5.92 7.93 -15.61
N SER A 31 -4.94 7.13 -16.04
CA SER A 31 -3.52 7.36 -15.73
C SER A 31 -3.01 8.67 -16.30
N SER A 32 -3.38 8.98 -17.54
CA SER A 32 -3.04 10.24 -18.21
C SER A 32 -3.68 11.43 -17.51
N ALA A 33 -4.97 11.33 -17.16
CA ALA A 33 -5.68 12.40 -16.44
C ALA A 33 -5.08 12.64 -15.04
N VAL A 34 -4.72 11.58 -14.31
CA VAL A 34 -4.06 11.70 -13.00
C VAL A 34 -2.69 12.36 -13.15
N ALA A 35 -1.92 11.98 -14.17
CA ALA A 35 -0.61 12.58 -14.44
C ALA A 35 -0.70 14.09 -14.69
N GLU A 36 -1.64 14.50 -15.55
CA GLU A 36 -1.88 15.92 -15.84
C GLU A 36 -2.31 16.68 -14.59
N ALA A 37 -3.20 16.11 -13.78
CA ALA A 37 -3.65 16.73 -12.55
C ALA A 37 -2.51 16.88 -11.53
N LEU A 38 -1.62 15.89 -11.40
CA LEU A 38 -0.45 15.97 -10.52
C LEU A 38 0.55 17.03 -11.02
N GLU A 39 0.86 17.04 -12.33
CA GLU A 39 1.80 17.98 -12.93
C GLU A 39 1.33 19.44 -12.79
N THR A 40 0.04 19.68 -13.04
CA THR A 40 -0.57 21.01 -12.90
C THR A 40 -0.91 21.39 -11.47
N ARG A 41 -0.67 20.50 -10.49
CA ARG A 41 -1.12 20.62 -9.08
C ARG A 41 -2.62 20.91 -8.97
N GLY A 42 -3.40 20.36 -9.90
CA GLY A 42 -4.84 20.48 -9.99
C GLY A 42 -5.61 19.50 -9.12
N ARG A 43 -6.91 19.42 -9.35
CA ARG A 43 -7.82 18.46 -8.70
C ARG A 43 -8.56 17.70 -9.79
N LEU A 44 -8.65 16.39 -9.64
CA LEU A 44 -9.33 15.50 -10.57
C LEU A 44 -10.36 14.66 -9.81
N PHE A 45 -11.53 14.51 -10.41
CA PHE A 45 -12.54 13.56 -9.98
C PHE A 45 -12.74 12.53 -11.08
N VAL A 46 -12.54 11.25 -10.75
CA VAL A 46 -12.68 10.13 -11.69
C VAL A 46 -13.68 9.14 -11.13
N GLU A 47 -14.67 8.78 -11.93
CA GLU A 47 -15.48 7.60 -11.69
C GLU A 47 -14.90 6.44 -12.50
N ALA A 48 -14.56 5.33 -11.84
CA ALA A 48 -14.05 4.16 -12.51
C ALA A 48 -14.72 2.89 -11.95
N GLY A 49 -15.22 2.03 -12.85
CA GLY A 49 -15.95 0.80 -12.52
C GLY A 49 -15.08 -0.24 -11.80
N THR A 50 -15.67 -1.18 -11.08
CA THR A 50 -14.91 -2.27 -10.41
C THR A 50 -14.17 -3.15 -11.44
N GLY A 51 -13.04 -3.74 -11.04
CA GLY A 51 -12.28 -4.67 -11.91
C GLY A 51 -11.39 -4.04 -12.99
N VAL A 52 -11.45 -2.72 -13.24
CA VAL A 52 -10.68 -2.06 -14.32
C VAL A 52 -9.18 -1.83 -14.03
N GLY A 53 -8.66 -2.29 -12.89
CA GLY A 53 -7.27 -2.05 -12.51
C GLY A 53 -6.98 -0.60 -12.05
N LYS A 54 -7.96 0.04 -11.39
CA LYS A 54 -7.89 1.44 -10.91
C LYS A 54 -6.61 1.77 -10.14
N SER A 55 -6.14 0.85 -9.30
CA SER A 55 -4.95 1.05 -8.48
C SER A 55 -3.76 1.46 -9.33
N PHE A 56 -3.43 0.70 -10.37
CA PHE A 56 -2.30 1.04 -11.25
C PHE A 56 -2.52 2.35 -12.01
N GLY A 57 -3.76 2.66 -12.37
CA GLY A 57 -4.11 3.92 -13.05
C GLY A 57 -3.68 5.15 -12.27
N TYR A 58 -3.86 5.20 -10.94
CA TYR A 58 -3.36 6.33 -10.15
C TYR A 58 -1.97 6.12 -9.55
N LEU A 59 -1.54 4.88 -9.31
CA LEU A 59 -0.24 4.59 -8.69
C LEU A 59 0.94 4.81 -9.65
N VAL A 60 0.80 4.46 -10.93
CA VAL A 60 1.87 4.68 -11.92
C VAL A 60 2.27 6.16 -12.02
N PRO A 61 1.35 7.11 -12.29
CA PRO A 61 1.71 8.52 -12.32
C PRO A 61 2.17 9.05 -10.97
N ALA A 62 1.61 8.57 -9.84
CA ALA A 62 2.10 8.90 -8.51
C ALA A 62 3.57 8.48 -8.29
N ILE A 63 3.94 7.25 -8.66
CA ILE A 63 5.32 6.77 -8.51
C ILE A 63 6.28 7.56 -9.40
N ARG A 64 5.87 7.97 -10.60
CA ARG A 64 6.70 8.86 -11.43
C ARG A 64 6.95 10.20 -10.75
N ARG A 65 5.97 10.77 -10.02
CA ARG A 65 6.21 11.96 -9.19
C ARG A 65 7.29 11.74 -8.14
N ILE A 66 7.28 10.57 -7.48
CA ILE A 66 8.30 10.20 -6.50
C ILE A 66 9.68 10.09 -7.15
N ILE A 67 9.80 9.32 -8.24
CA ILE A 67 11.08 9.03 -8.89
C ILE A 67 11.66 10.27 -9.59
N ASP A 68 10.83 11.00 -10.34
CA ASP A 68 11.30 12.08 -11.22
C ASP A 68 11.48 13.41 -10.45
N HIS A 69 10.81 13.58 -9.30
CA HIS A 69 10.75 14.85 -8.57
C HIS A 69 11.02 14.76 -7.06
N ASP A 70 11.35 13.59 -6.52
CA ASP A 70 11.60 13.36 -5.09
C ASP A 70 10.42 13.80 -4.19
N GLU A 71 9.20 13.57 -4.67
CA GLU A 71 7.98 13.94 -3.95
C GLU A 71 7.45 12.80 -3.05
N THR A 72 6.66 13.18 -2.05
CA THR A 72 5.89 12.23 -1.25
C THR A 72 4.43 12.24 -1.70
N VAL A 73 3.90 11.07 -2.05
CA VAL A 73 2.49 10.89 -2.41
C VAL A 73 1.73 10.17 -1.29
N VAL A 74 0.58 10.71 -0.90
CA VAL A 74 -0.32 10.08 0.07
C VAL A 74 -1.54 9.51 -0.66
N ILE A 75 -1.75 8.20 -0.51
CA ILE A 75 -2.94 7.52 -1.00
C ILE A 75 -3.86 7.22 0.18
N SER A 76 -5.10 7.74 0.13
CA SER A 76 -6.13 7.49 1.13
C SER A 76 -7.20 6.57 0.56
N THR A 77 -7.58 5.55 1.31
CA THR A 77 -8.63 4.59 0.93
C THR A 77 -9.48 4.19 2.14
N ASN A 78 -10.64 3.60 1.90
CA ASN A 78 -11.72 3.47 2.87
C ASN A 78 -11.42 2.46 4.01
N THR A 79 -10.73 1.36 3.73
CA THR A 79 -10.54 0.27 4.71
C THR A 79 -9.09 -0.15 4.82
N ILE A 80 -8.72 -0.74 5.98
CA ILE A 80 -7.37 -1.29 6.20
C ILE A 80 -7.04 -2.37 5.16
N THR A 81 -8.00 -3.25 4.84
CA THR A 81 -7.82 -4.28 3.82
C THR A 81 -7.46 -3.70 2.46
N LEU A 82 -8.08 -2.58 2.05
CA LEU A 82 -7.73 -1.91 0.80
C LEU A 82 -6.33 -1.29 0.87
N GLN A 83 -5.92 -0.74 2.02
CA GLN A 83 -4.55 -0.24 2.20
C GLN A 83 -3.53 -1.39 2.13
N GLU A 84 -3.82 -2.51 2.78
CA GLU A 84 -2.97 -3.70 2.76
C GLU A 84 -2.84 -4.28 1.35
N GLN A 85 -3.92 -4.29 0.56
CA GLN A 85 -3.85 -4.67 -0.85
C GLN A 85 -2.88 -3.76 -1.63
N LEU A 86 -2.95 -2.44 -1.43
CA LEU A 86 -2.03 -1.53 -2.11
C LEU A 86 -0.57 -1.78 -1.73
N VAL A 87 -0.29 -2.01 -0.45
CA VAL A 87 1.08 -2.12 0.07
C VAL A 87 1.68 -3.51 -0.14
N PHE A 88 0.91 -4.58 0.03
CA PHE A 88 1.42 -5.95 0.02
C PHE A 88 1.19 -6.68 -1.30
N HIS A 89 0.36 -6.14 -2.20
CA HIS A 89 0.11 -6.72 -3.52
C HIS A 89 0.50 -5.76 -4.66
N ASP A 90 -0.12 -4.58 -4.72
CA ASP A 90 0.06 -3.69 -5.88
C ASP A 90 1.46 -3.05 -5.90
N ALA A 91 1.96 -2.57 -4.76
CA ALA A 91 3.27 -1.92 -4.65
C ALA A 91 4.45 -2.86 -4.99
N PRO A 92 4.51 -4.13 -4.55
CA PRO A 92 5.55 -5.06 -4.97
C PRO A 92 5.60 -5.31 -6.48
N ILE A 93 4.43 -5.39 -7.14
CA ILE A 93 4.33 -5.51 -8.60
C ILE A 93 4.92 -4.25 -9.26
N LEU A 94 4.51 -3.07 -8.79
CA LEU A 94 5.02 -1.80 -9.29
C LEU A 94 6.52 -1.63 -9.03
N HIS A 95 7.03 -2.09 -7.90
CA HIS A 95 8.46 -2.03 -7.58
C HIS A 95 9.28 -2.80 -8.61
N LYS A 96 8.83 -4.00 -9.01
CA LYS A 96 9.46 -4.76 -10.09
C LYS A 96 9.32 -4.07 -11.44
N ALA A 97 8.12 -3.58 -11.76
CA ALA A 97 7.85 -2.91 -13.04
C ALA A 97 8.70 -1.63 -13.23
N PHE A 98 8.93 -0.85 -12.18
CA PHE A 98 9.78 0.35 -12.21
C PHE A 98 11.27 0.05 -12.01
N GLY A 99 11.63 -1.16 -11.58
CA GLY A 99 13.01 -1.50 -11.18
C GLY A 99 13.43 -0.85 -9.85
N GLY A 100 12.47 -0.49 -9.00
CA GLY A 100 12.67 0.18 -7.72
C GLY A 100 12.48 1.69 -7.77
N GLY A 101 13.21 2.42 -6.92
CA GLY A 101 13.22 3.89 -6.91
C GLY A 101 12.13 4.57 -6.06
N PHE A 102 11.29 3.79 -5.37
CA PHE A 102 10.31 4.33 -4.42
C PHE A 102 10.13 3.40 -3.21
N GLU A 103 9.76 4.00 -2.08
CA GLU A 103 9.41 3.29 -0.84
C GLU A 103 7.90 3.39 -0.57
N THR A 104 7.36 2.39 0.11
CA THR A 104 5.93 2.35 0.46
C THR A 104 5.79 2.10 1.96
N VAL A 105 4.98 2.93 2.63
CA VAL A 105 4.71 2.83 4.06
C VAL A 105 3.21 2.74 4.31
N LEU A 106 2.81 1.80 5.17
CA LEU A 106 1.42 1.60 5.58
C LEU A 106 1.14 2.35 6.90
N VAL A 107 0.28 3.37 6.84
CA VAL A 107 -0.10 4.17 8.01
C VAL A 107 -1.51 3.79 8.49
N LYS A 108 -1.59 3.17 9.67
CA LYS A 108 -2.88 2.82 10.32
C LYS A 108 -3.15 3.71 11.52
N GLY A 109 -4.42 3.79 11.93
CA GLY A 109 -4.78 4.45 13.20
C GLY A 109 -4.17 3.71 14.40
N ARG A 110 -3.83 4.43 15.48
CA ARG A 110 -3.17 3.90 16.69
C ARG A 110 -3.83 2.66 17.32
N ALA A 111 -5.12 2.48 17.13
CA ALA A 111 -5.88 1.34 17.65
C ALA A 111 -5.48 0.01 16.99
N ASN A 112 -4.80 0.06 15.85
CA ASN A 112 -4.30 -1.10 15.11
C ASN A 112 -2.89 -1.53 15.53
N TYR A 113 -2.32 -0.91 16.57
CA TYR A 113 -0.99 -1.23 17.07
C TYR A 113 -1.06 -1.62 18.55
N ILE A 114 -0.25 -2.62 18.93
CA ILE A 114 -0.09 -2.97 20.33
C ILE A 114 0.65 -1.86 21.08
N SER A 115 0.16 -1.49 22.25
CA SER A 115 0.88 -0.55 23.12
C SER A 115 1.94 -1.32 23.91
N LEU A 116 3.21 -1.17 23.53
CA LEU A 116 4.35 -1.78 24.24
C LEU A 116 4.38 -1.42 25.73
N ARG A 117 3.98 -0.19 26.07
CA ARG A 117 3.84 0.25 27.48
C ARG A 117 2.75 -0.50 28.24
N ARG A 118 1.60 -0.77 27.62
CA ARG A 118 0.52 -1.54 28.27
C ARG A 118 0.90 -3.01 28.37
N LEU A 119 1.57 -3.54 27.35
CA LEU A 119 2.08 -4.91 27.32
C LEU A 119 3.13 -5.12 28.42
N SER A 120 4.11 -4.22 28.55
CA SER A 120 5.13 -4.33 29.62
C SER A 120 4.52 -4.28 31.02
N ARG A 121 3.52 -3.40 31.24
CA ARG A 121 2.78 -3.37 32.51
C ARG A 121 2.01 -4.67 32.77
N ALA A 122 1.35 -5.22 31.75
CA ALA A 122 0.62 -6.47 31.87
C ALA A 122 1.58 -7.65 32.18
N MET A 123 2.74 -7.69 31.54
CA MET A 123 3.79 -8.69 31.81
C MET A 123 4.32 -8.58 33.25
N ALA A 124 4.60 -7.37 33.74
CA ALA A 124 5.06 -7.15 35.11
C ALA A 124 4.03 -7.57 36.17
N GLN A 125 2.74 -7.48 35.85
CA GLN A 125 1.62 -7.83 36.72
C GLN A 125 0.97 -9.18 36.34
N ARG A 126 1.67 -10.04 35.58
CA ARG A 126 1.12 -11.29 35.02
C ARG A 126 0.51 -12.21 36.08
N SER A 127 1.13 -12.32 37.25
CA SER A 127 0.68 -13.21 38.32
C SER A 127 -0.57 -12.72 39.04
N THR A 128 -0.82 -11.41 39.06
CA THR A 128 -1.95 -10.78 39.75
C THR A 128 -3.12 -10.46 38.83
N LEU A 129 -2.85 -10.13 37.55
CA LEU A 129 -3.88 -9.83 36.55
C LEU A 129 -4.58 -11.07 36.00
N LEU A 130 -3.89 -12.22 35.98
CA LEU A 130 -4.36 -13.44 35.34
C LEU A 130 -4.34 -14.59 36.36
N SER A 131 -5.50 -15.11 36.68
CA SER A 131 -5.65 -16.21 37.65
C SER A 131 -5.42 -17.58 37.01
N ASP A 132 -5.82 -17.76 35.76
CA ASP A 132 -5.70 -19.02 35.03
C ASP A 132 -4.38 -19.15 34.27
N ALA A 133 -3.96 -20.40 34.01
CA ALA A 133 -2.72 -20.70 33.30
C ALA A 133 -2.77 -20.29 31.81
N ASN A 134 -3.95 -20.40 31.18
CA ASN A 134 -4.11 -20.12 29.75
C ASN A 134 -3.89 -18.64 29.44
N GLY A 135 -4.46 -17.73 30.23
CA GLY A 135 -4.25 -16.29 30.06
C GLY A 135 -2.78 -15.90 30.17
N LYS A 136 -2.02 -16.55 31.07
CA LYS A 136 -0.58 -16.29 31.23
C LYS A 136 0.22 -16.69 29.99
N VAL A 137 -0.10 -17.86 29.43
CA VAL A 137 0.51 -18.35 28.17
C VAL A 137 0.16 -17.43 27.01
N GLN A 138 -1.10 -17.01 26.88
CA GLN A 138 -1.52 -16.09 25.82
C GLN A 138 -0.81 -14.73 25.92
N LEU A 139 -0.62 -14.20 27.13
CA LEU A 139 0.11 -12.95 27.33
C LEU A 139 1.60 -13.08 26.94
N GLU A 140 2.24 -14.23 27.24
CA GLU A 140 3.60 -14.53 26.76
C GLU A 140 3.65 -14.60 25.23
N GLN A 141 2.68 -15.27 24.59
CA GLN A 141 2.59 -15.34 23.13
C GLN A 141 2.48 -13.95 22.49
N ILE A 142 1.64 -13.07 23.05
CA ILE A 142 1.51 -11.67 22.58
C ILE A 142 2.84 -10.91 22.77
N ASN A 143 3.51 -11.11 23.90
CA ASN A 143 4.80 -10.49 24.17
C ASN A 143 5.88 -10.94 23.19
N ASP A 144 5.95 -12.23 22.87
CA ASP A 144 6.92 -12.76 21.92
C ASP A 144 6.60 -12.33 20.49
N TRP A 145 5.33 -12.37 20.09
CA TRP A 145 4.88 -11.82 18.81
C TRP A 145 5.29 -10.35 18.64
N SER A 146 5.16 -9.52 19.68
CA SER A 146 5.50 -8.09 19.61
C SER A 146 6.97 -7.80 19.31
N LYS A 147 7.87 -8.77 19.55
CA LYS A 147 9.31 -8.66 19.24
C LYS A 147 9.65 -9.08 17.82
N THR A 148 8.73 -9.78 17.14
CA THR A 148 8.95 -10.31 15.78
C THR A 148 8.34 -9.46 14.66
N THR A 149 7.51 -8.47 15.01
CA THR A 149 6.75 -7.65 14.05
C THR A 149 7.25 -6.20 13.96
N GLY A 150 8.52 -5.96 14.28
CA GLY A 150 9.16 -4.64 14.25
C GLY A 150 10.07 -4.47 13.05
#